data_AF-A0A3D0T4P7-F1
#
_entry.id   AF-A0A3D0T4P7-F1
#
_cell.length_a   1.000
_cell.length_b   1.000
_cell.length_c   1.000
_cell.angle_alpha   90.00
_cell.angle_beta   90.00
_cell.angle_gamma   90.00
#
_symmetry.space_group_name_H-M   'P 1'
#
loop_
_entity.id
_entity.type
_entity.pdbx_description
1 polymer ?
#
loop_
_entity_poly.entity_id
_entity_poly.type
_entity_poly.pdbx_seq_one_letter_code
_entity_poly.pdbx_strand_id
1 'polypeptide(L)'
;VKERCGCDSLNKDDHLQLVTEENVVQQLQHLRTHPAVAAKIATGQVQLHGWFYNIETAEVLNYDEKAGKFVPMESAFAAEEQ
;
A
#
# COMPACT_ATOMS: atom_id res chain seq x y z
N VAL A 1 -8.02 14.10 3.36
CA VAL A 1 -7.03 13.56 4.34
C VAL A 1 -7.45 13.79 5.80
N LYS A 2 -8.41 14.66 6.12
CA LYS A 2 -8.78 14.99 7.52
C LYS A 2 -9.87 14.09 8.16
N GLU A 3 -10.35 13.04 7.50
CA GLU A 3 -11.60 12.38 7.93
C GLU A 3 -11.49 10.88 8.25
N ARG A 4 -10.29 10.30 8.37
CA ARG A 4 -10.17 8.86 8.68
C ARG A 4 -9.31 8.43 9.86
N CYS A 5 -8.58 9.33 10.52
CA CYS A 5 -7.76 8.91 11.66
C CYS A 5 -7.94 9.84 12.86
N GLY A 6 -8.62 9.34 13.90
CA GLY A 6 -8.60 9.90 15.24
C GLY A 6 -7.24 9.65 15.89
N CYS A 7 -6.23 10.40 15.44
CA CYS A 7 -4.83 10.24 15.83
C CYS A 7 -4.40 11.32 16.83
N ASP A 8 -5.18 11.56 17.89
CA ASP A 8 -4.79 12.52 18.94
C ASP A 8 -3.73 11.95 19.92
N SER A 9 -3.36 10.66 19.80
CA SER A 9 -2.50 9.97 20.77
C SER A 9 -1.46 9.02 20.18
N LEU A 10 -1.09 9.14 18.90
CA LEU A 10 -0.01 8.34 18.31
C LEU A 10 1.36 8.97 18.58
N ASN A 11 2.39 8.14 18.80
CA ASN A 11 3.76 8.66 18.82
C ASN A 11 4.18 9.08 17.40
N LYS A 12 5.24 9.87 17.28
CA LYS A 12 5.68 10.44 15.99
C LYS A 12 5.92 9.38 14.91
N ASP A 13 6.51 8.25 15.30
CA ASP A 13 6.86 7.18 14.37
C ASP A 13 5.61 6.47 13.85
N ASP A 14 4.64 6.16 14.72
CA ASP A 14 3.35 5.57 14.33
C ASP A 14 2.57 6.50 13.39
N HIS A 15 2.59 7.81 13.67
CA HIS A 15 1.93 8.80 12.81
C HIS A 15 2.62 8.90 11.44
N LEU A 16 3.96 8.86 11.40
CA LEU A 16 4.71 8.90 10.15
C LEU A 16 4.47 7.65 9.31
N GLN A 17 4.44 6.47 9.93
CA GLN A 17 4.10 5.22 9.26
C GLN A 17 2.69 5.32 8.65
N LEU A 18 1.69 5.74 9.43
CA LEU A 18 0.31 5.84 8.96
C LEU A 18 0.16 6.79 7.77
N VAL A 19 0.81 7.96 7.82
CA VAL A 19 0.78 8.92 6.69
C VAL A 19 1.50 8.36 5.47
N THR A 20 2.56 7.57 5.66
CA THR A 20 3.30 6.95 4.56
C THR A 20 2.50 5.83 3.90
N GLU A 21 1.84 4.97 4.69
CA GLU A 21 0.92 3.95 4.21
C GLU A 21 -0.23 4.56 3.40
N GLU A 22 -0.86 5.62 3.91
CA GLU A 22 -1.90 6.36 3.19
C GLU A 22 -1.38 6.99 1.88
N ASN A 23 -0.13 7.46 1.87
CA ASN A 23 0.50 7.96 0.65
C ASN A 23 0.60 6.85 -0.41
N VAL A 24 1.07 5.65 -0.03
CA VAL A 24 1.17 4.51 -0.94
C VAL A 24 -0.20 4.18 -1.56
N VAL A 25 -1.26 4.13 -0.75
CA VAL A 25 -2.62 3.87 -1.24
C VAL A 25 -3.09 4.94 -2.22
N GLN A 26 -2.88 6.22 -1.90
CA GLN A 26 -3.25 7.32 -2.81
C GLN A 26 -2.49 7.26 -4.13
N GLN A 27 -1.19 6.96 -4.10
CA GLN A 27 -0.39 6.86 -5.33
C GLN A 27 -0.79 5.67 -6.18
N LEU A 28 -1.17 4.53 -5.58
CA LEU A 28 -1.76 3.42 -6.32
C LEU A 28 -3.05 3.85 -7.04
N GLN A 29 -3.94 4.59 -6.36
CA GLN A 29 -5.15 5.11 -6.98
C GLN A 29 -4.86 6.07 -8.14
N HIS A 30 -3.88 6.96 -7.98
CA HIS A 30 -3.43 7.84 -9.06
C HIS A 30 -2.88 7.05 -10.25
N LEU A 31 -2.04 6.04 -10.02
CA LEU A 31 -1.50 5.19 -11.09
C LEU A 31 -2.61 4.42 -11.80
N ARG A 32 -3.59 3.88 -11.08
CA ARG A 32 -4.75 3.19 -11.66
C ARG A 32 -5.56 4.07 -12.61
N THR A 33 -5.62 5.37 -12.36
CA THR A 33 -6.36 6.32 -13.20
C THR A 33 -5.51 6.93 -14.33
N HIS A 34 -4.19 6.73 -14.31
CA HIS A 34 -3.31 7.24 -15.35
C HIS A 34 -3.51 6.45 -16.66
N PRO A 35 -3.81 7.09 -17.82
CA PRO A 35 -4.25 6.41 -19.03
C PRO A 35 -3.31 5.28 -19.52
N ALA A 36 -1.99 5.51 -19.48
CA ALA A 36 -1.00 4.53 -19.93
C ALA A 36 -0.95 3.27 -19.03
N VAL A 37 -1.21 3.45 -17.74
CA VAL A 37 -1.21 2.35 -16.75
C VAL A 37 -2.56 1.64 -16.77
N ALA A 38 -3.66 2.39 -16.76
CA ALA A 38 -5.01 1.86 -16.85
C ALA A 38 -5.20 0.94 -18.07
N ALA A 39 -4.72 1.36 -19.25
CA ALA A 39 -4.76 0.55 -20.46
C ALA A 39 -4.02 -0.79 -20.29
N LYS A 40 -2.83 -0.76 -19.67
CA LYS A 40 -2.03 -1.98 -19.48
C LYS A 40 -2.63 -2.90 -18.41
N ILE A 41 -3.17 -2.36 -17.33
CA ILE A 41 -3.92 -3.12 -16.32
C ILE A 41 -5.12 -3.81 -16.94
N ALA A 42 -5.92 -3.09 -17.75
CA ALA A 42 -7.11 -3.65 -18.41
C ALA A 42 -6.78 -4.81 -19.35
N THR A 43 -5.59 -4.79 -19.96
CA THR A 43 -5.09 -5.88 -20.81
C THR A 43 -4.34 -6.98 -20.06
N GLY A 44 -4.22 -6.89 -18.73
CA GLY A 44 -3.47 -7.85 -17.92
C GLY A 44 -1.95 -7.81 -18.10
N GLN A 45 -1.42 -6.79 -18.79
CA GLN A 45 0.03 -6.66 -19.06
C GLN A 45 0.80 -6.09 -17.87
N VAL A 46 0.10 -5.46 -16.92
CA VAL A 46 0.69 -4.83 -15.74
C VAL A 46 -0.17 -5.13 -14.53
N GLN A 47 0.49 -5.45 -13.41
CA GLN A 47 -0.10 -5.50 -12.08
C GLN A 47 0.54 -4.39 -11.23
N LEU A 48 -0.23 -3.83 -10.30
CA LEU A 48 0.25 -2.81 -9.37
C LEU A 48 0.30 -3.40 -7.97
N HIS A 49 1.42 -3.18 -7.30
CA HIS A 49 1.62 -3.54 -5.90
C HIS A 49 2.09 -2.30 -5.14
N GLY A 50 1.65 -2.14 -3.90
CA GLY A 50 2.08 -1.03 -3.04
C GLY A 50 2.82 -1.59 -1.84
N TRP A 51 4.06 -1.18 -1.66
CA TRP A 51 4.90 -1.64 -0.55
C TRP A 51 5.27 -0.48 0.36
N PHE A 52 5.32 -0.77 1.65
CA PHE A 52 5.96 0.06 2.66
C PHE A 52 7.20 -0.68 3.15
N TYR A 53 8.33 0.03 3.21
CA TYR A 53 9.60 -0.52 3.68
C TYR A 53 10.05 0.23 4.92
N ASN A 54 10.22 -0.51 6.02
CA ASN A 54 10.80 0.03 7.24
C ASN A 54 12.32 -0.14 7.19
N ILE A 55 13.05 0.98 7.18
CA ILE A 55 14.52 0.99 7.09
C ILE A 55 15.17 0.47 8.37
N GLU A 56 14.56 0.69 9.53
CA GLU A 56 15.09 0.27 10.83
C GLU A 56 14.98 -1.24 11.03
N THR A 57 13.80 -1.81 10.75
CA THR A 57 13.52 -3.24 10.95
C THR A 57 13.82 -4.10 9.72
N ALA A 58 14.07 -3.47 8.56
CA ALA A 58 14.15 -4.10 7.25
C ALA A 58 12.88 -4.87 6.83
N GLU A 59 11.74 -4.61 7.48
CA GLU A 59 10.46 -5.23 7.14
C GLU A 59 9.84 -4.59 5.90
N VAL A 60 9.23 -5.43 5.06
CA VAL A 60 8.44 -5.00 3.91
C VAL A 60 6.98 -5.38 4.16
N LEU A 61 6.09 -4.41 4.11
CA LEU A 61 4.65 -4.61 4.15
C LEU A 61 4.06 -4.41 2.76
N ASN A 62 3.20 -5.33 2.32
CA ASN A 62 2.44 -5.23 1.09
C ASN A 62 1.01 -4.78 1.38
N TYR A 63 0.49 -3.86 0.59
CA TYR A 63 -0.91 -3.46 0.66
C TYR A 63 -1.81 -4.52 0.02
N ASP A 64 -2.62 -5.19 0.83
CA ASP A 64 -3.69 -6.08 0.38
C ASP A 64 -4.93 -5.23 0.07
N GLU A 65 -5.21 -5.06 -1.22
CA GLU A 65 -6.36 -4.28 -1.68
C GLU A 65 -7.71 -4.91 -1.33
N LYS A 66 -7.78 -6.25 -1.20
CA LYS A 66 -9.02 -6.95 -0.86
C LYS A 66 -9.37 -6.72 0.61
N ALA A 67 -8.35 -6.73 1.48
CA ALA A 67 -8.52 -6.53 2.91
C ALA A 67 -8.41 -5.05 3.35
N GLY A 68 -7.90 -4.17 2.48
CA GLY A 68 -7.70 -2.75 2.76
C GLY A 68 -6.67 -2.50 3.87
N LYS A 69 -5.63 -3.34 3.95
CA LYS A 69 -4.63 -3.30 5.03
C LYS A 69 -3.24 -3.68 4.51
N PHE A 70 -2.21 -3.21 5.20
CA PHE A 70 -0.85 -3.67 5.00
C PHE A 70 -0.62 -5.00 5.72
N VAL A 71 0.01 -5.95 5.02
CA VAL A 71 0.37 -7.27 5.55
C VAL A 71 1.85 -7.53 5.29
N PRO A 72 2.56 -8.28 6.16
CA PRO A 72 3.94 -8.65 5.88
C PRO A 72 4.10 -9.32 4.51
N MET A 73 5.09 -8.90 3.75
CA MET A 73 5.33 -9.37 2.39
C MET A 73 5.53 -10.90 2.32
N GLU A 74 6.16 -11.49 3.32
CA GLU A 74 6.32 -12.94 3.45
C GLU A 74 4.96 -13.67 3.48
N SER A 75 3.94 -13.05 4.07
CA SER A 75 2.58 -13.58 4.11
C SER A 75 1.83 -13.34 2.80
N ALA A 76 2.22 -12.33 2.01
CA ALA A 76 1.60 -12.02 0.73
C ALA A 76 2.01 -13.01 -0.38
N PHE A 77 3.30 -13.38 -0.45
CA PHE A 77 3.78 -14.34 -1.45
C PHE A 77 3.29 -15.77 -1.24
N ALA A 78 2.94 -16.15 -0.02
CA ALA A 78 2.33 -17.45 0.27
C ALA A 78 0.92 -17.61 -0.34
N ALA A 79 0.26 -16.51 -0.72
CA ALA A 79 -1.10 -16.51 -1.25
C ALA A 79 -1.19 -16.44 -2.79
N GLU A 80 -0.08 -16.23 -3.49
CA GLU A 80 -0.05 -16.06 -4.97
C GLU A 80 0.40 -17.33 -5.74
N GLU A 81 0.68 -18.44 -5.06
CA GLU A 81 1.02 -19.74 -5.68
C GLU A 81 -0.21 -20.66 -5.99
N GLN A 82 -1.39 -20.13 -6.32
CA GLN A 82 -2.56 -20.93 -6.75
C GLN A 82 -3.22 -20.44 -8.03
#